data_AF-A0A8C1ZUQ9-F1
#
_entry.id   AF-A0A8C1ZUQ9-F1
#
_cell.length_a   1.000
_cell.length_b   1.000
_cell.length_c   1.000
_cell.angle_alpha   90.00
_cell.angle_beta   90.00
_cell.angle_gamma   90.00
#
_symmetry.space_group_name_H-M   'P 1'
#
loop_
_entity.id
_entity.type
_entity.pdbx_description
1 polymer ?
#
loop_
_entity_poly.entity_id
_entity_poly.type
_entity_poly.pdbx_seq_one_letter_code
_entity_poly.pdbx_strand_id
1 'polypeptide(L)'
;METWFSLAAIRLVESGQLAHSEDCKSCEDHEGPQKSWSLERNWGFTLDELFKLALKFFKEMNGKAFNPTYEDNLRLVALHKQITIGPYDPNTCPEIGFFDVLGNDRRKEWLRLGSMAKEDAMEDFVKLLNSCCSLFAPYVTSHKIEKEEQEKRRCREEQERQRLEEEARRREAEERRIKEEEQRRKDEAARLQIERQK
;
A
#
# COMPACT_ATOMS: atom_id res chain seq x y z
N MET A 1 -16.22 20.05 18.68
CA MET A 1 -16.71 20.31 17.30
C MET A 1 -15.51 20.58 16.38
N GLU A 2 -14.43 19.78 16.51
CA GLU A 2 -13.09 20.10 16.00
C GLU A 2 -12.59 19.06 14.96
N THR A 3 -13.37 18.00 14.73
CA THR A 3 -13.00 16.85 13.91
C THR A 3 -13.14 17.07 12.39
N TRP A 4 -13.93 18.07 11.99
CA TRP A 4 -14.14 18.40 10.57
C TRP A 4 -12.99 19.23 9.98
N PHE A 5 -12.22 19.97 10.79
CA PHE A 5 -11.18 20.87 10.30
C PHE A 5 -9.85 20.18 9.95
N SER A 6 -9.46 19.07 10.60
CA SER A 6 -8.24 18.32 10.23
C SER A 6 -8.43 17.48 8.97
N LEU A 7 -9.59 16.84 8.79
CA LEU A 7 -9.90 16.14 7.54
C LEU A 7 -10.17 17.13 6.41
N ALA A 8 -10.80 18.29 6.68
CA ALA A 8 -10.93 19.35 5.69
C ALA A 8 -9.57 19.93 5.30
N ALA A 9 -8.63 20.16 6.20
CA ALA A 9 -7.29 20.64 5.83
C ALA A 9 -6.54 19.67 4.90
N ILE A 10 -6.72 18.35 5.08
CA ILE A 10 -6.17 17.33 4.18
C ILE A 10 -6.99 17.24 2.88
N ARG A 11 -8.33 17.30 2.94
CA ARG A 11 -9.22 17.31 1.75
C ARG A 11 -9.12 18.58 0.91
N LEU A 12 -8.81 19.73 1.52
CA LEU A 12 -8.65 21.01 0.85
C LEU A 12 -7.34 21.04 0.06
N VAL A 13 -6.32 20.30 0.52
CA VAL A 13 -5.11 20.01 -0.28
C VAL A 13 -5.46 19.11 -1.48
N GLU A 14 -6.34 18.11 -1.31
CA GLU A 14 -6.77 17.24 -2.43
C GLU A 14 -7.72 17.93 -3.43
N SER A 15 -8.46 18.96 -3.03
CA SER A 15 -9.44 19.65 -3.88
C SER A 15 -8.87 20.84 -4.67
N GLY A 16 -7.57 21.14 -4.49
CA GLY A 16 -6.92 22.37 -4.95
C GLY A 16 -5.90 22.24 -6.10
N GLN A 17 -5.58 21.03 -6.60
CA GLN A 17 -4.78 20.85 -7.83
C GLN A 17 -4.79 19.39 -8.29
N LEU A 18 -5.68 19.07 -9.22
CA LEU A 18 -5.41 18.07 -10.26
C LEU A 18 -4.85 18.85 -11.45
N ALA A 19 -3.54 19.08 -11.44
CA ALA A 19 -2.79 19.46 -12.62
C ALA A 19 -1.76 18.37 -12.89
N HIS A 20 -1.91 17.74 -14.05
CA HIS A 20 -0.97 16.80 -14.63
C HIS A 20 0.19 17.58 -15.28
N SER A 21 1.39 16.96 -15.29
CA SER A 21 2.59 17.35 -16.06
C SER A 21 3.40 18.51 -15.44
N GLU A 22 4.73 18.53 -15.33
CA GLU A 22 5.83 17.92 -16.10
C GLU A 22 7.06 17.67 -15.19
N ASP A 23 7.94 16.77 -15.64
CA ASP A 23 9.25 16.44 -15.05
C ASP A 23 10.05 17.67 -14.59
N CYS A 24 10.30 17.79 -13.28
CA CYS A 24 11.38 18.65 -12.78
C CYS A 24 12.62 17.81 -12.51
N LYS A 25 13.56 17.95 -13.44
CA LYS A 25 14.83 17.24 -13.52
C LYS A 25 15.85 17.97 -12.64
N SER A 26 16.52 17.15 -11.81
CA SER A 26 17.75 17.42 -11.04
C SER A 26 17.60 18.15 -9.70
N CYS A 27 17.74 17.36 -8.63
CA CYS A 27 18.32 17.79 -7.36
C CYS A 27 19.47 16.82 -7.09
N GLU A 28 20.67 17.36 -6.90
CA GLU A 28 21.92 16.63 -6.76
C GLU A 28 21.91 15.66 -5.57
N ASP A 29 22.47 14.46 -5.79
CA ASP A 29 22.63 13.41 -4.80
C ASP A 29 23.49 13.91 -3.62
N HIS A 30 22.85 14.13 -2.48
CA HIS A 30 23.54 14.22 -1.20
C HIS A 30 23.50 12.83 -0.52
N GLU A 31 24.56 12.04 -0.76
CA GLU A 31 24.83 10.80 -0.03
C GLU A 31 24.97 11.08 1.48
N GLY A 32 23.93 10.72 2.24
CA GLY A 32 23.94 10.55 3.69
C GLY A 32 23.65 9.10 4.05
N PRO A 33 24.42 8.43 4.92
CA PRO A 33 24.32 6.98 5.10
C PRO A 33 23.14 6.57 5.99
N GLN A 34 22.36 5.60 5.50
CA GLN A 34 21.67 4.56 6.28
C GLN A 34 20.76 5.02 7.44
N LYS A 35 19.55 5.51 7.14
CA LYS A 35 18.44 5.54 8.14
C LYS A 35 17.19 4.76 7.75
N SER A 36 16.92 4.60 6.44
CA SER A 36 15.72 3.90 5.95
C SER A 36 15.60 2.44 6.45
N TRP A 37 16.72 1.81 6.80
CA TRP A 37 16.80 0.39 7.16
C TRP A 37 16.21 0.06 8.53
N SER A 38 15.98 1.05 9.41
CA SER A 38 15.53 0.79 10.78
C SER A 38 14.01 0.60 10.91
N LEU A 39 13.21 1.26 10.07
CA LEU A 39 11.76 1.14 10.12
C LEU A 39 11.25 -0.13 9.43
N GLU A 40 11.81 -0.47 8.26
CA GLU A 40 11.42 -1.66 7.51
C GLU A 40 11.68 -2.93 8.32
N ARG A 41 12.81 -2.97 9.04
CA ARG A 41 13.17 -4.10 9.90
C ARG A 41 12.24 -4.27 11.09
N ASN A 42 11.72 -3.16 11.62
CA ASN A 42 10.88 -3.18 12.81
C ASN A 42 9.41 -3.47 12.48
N TRP A 43 8.90 -2.99 11.34
CA TRP A 43 7.49 -3.08 11.00
C TRP A 43 7.17 -4.12 9.91
N GLY A 44 8.15 -4.54 9.12
CA GLY A 44 7.95 -5.51 8.03
C GLY A 44 7.20 -4.95 6.81
N PHE A 45 7.18 -3.63 6.67
CA PHE A 45 6.62 -2.90 5.53
C PHE A 45 7.67 -1.94 4.99
N THR A 46 7.62 -1.66 3.69
CA THR A 46 8.38 -0.55 3.10
C THR A 46 7.89 0.79 3.68
N LEU A 47 8.72 1.84 3.64
CA LEU A 47 8.35 3.16 4.18
C LEU A 47 7.05 3.71 3.56
N ASP A 48 6.85 3.54 2.25
CA ASP A 48 5.65 3.98 1.54
C ASP A 48 4.39 3.20 1.98
N GLU A 49 4.48 1.87 2.11
CA GLU A 49 3.39 1.04 2.63
C GLU A 49 3.04 1.42 4.06
N LEU A 50 4.06 1.61 4.91
CA LEU A 50 3.89 1.98 6.31
C LEU A 50 3.25 3.37 6.44
N PHE A 51 3.67 4.33 5.63
CA PHE A 51 3.07 5.66 5.58
C PHE A 51 1.59 5.59 5.13
N LYS A 52 1.26 4.77 4.12
CA LYS A 52 -0.14 4.59 3.69
C LYS A 52 -1.01 4.01 4.80
N LEU A 53 -0.50 3.02 5.55
CA LEU A 53 -1.18 2.48 6.73
C LEU A 53 -1.32 3.53 7.84
N ALA A 54 -0.28 4.32 8.08
CA ALA A 54 -0.30 5.44 9.02
C ALA A 54 -1.37 6.49 8.65
N LEU A 55 -1.45 6.86 7.38
CA LEU A 55 -2.43 7.82 6.88
C LEU A 55 -3.86 7.26 6.98
N LYS A 56 -4.06 5.98 6.70
CA LYS A 56 -5.35 5.29 6.88
C LYS A 56 -5.77 5.29 8.34
N PHE A 57 -4.88 4.90 9.24
CA PHE A 57 -5.11 4.92 10.69
C PHE A 57 -5.44 6.31 11.19
N PHE A 58 -4.65 7.32 10.79
CA PHE A 58 -4.89 8.72 11.11
C PHE A 58 -6.30 9.14 10.69
N LYS A 59 -6.72 8.86 9.45
CA LYS A 59 -8.07 9.21 8.95
C LYS A 59 -9.20 8.47 9.69
N GLU A 60 -9.02 7.19 10.02
CA GLU A 60 -10.04 6.35 10.64
C GLU A 60 -10.24 6.63 12.14
N MET A 61 -9.14 6.97 12.83
CA MET A 61 -9.09 7.11 14.29
C MET A 61 -9.16 8.55 14.78
N ASN A 62 -8.89 9.54 13.91
CA ASN A 62 -8.95 10.97 14.25
C ASN A 62 -10.33 11.36 14.78
N GLY A 63 -10.37 11.85 16.03
CA GLY A 63 -11.60 12.24 16.71
C GLY A 63 -12.40 11.11 17.35
N LYS A 64 -11.89 9.87 17.36
CA LYS A 64 -12.47 8.74 18.10
C LYS A 64 -11.60 8.32 19.27
N ALA A 65 -10.41 7.79 18.98
CA ALA A 65 -9.41 7.37 19.99
C ALA A 65 -8.04 8.03 19.74
N PHE A 66 -7.95 8.91 18.75
CA PHE A 66 -6.78 9.67 18.40
C PHE A 66 -7.05 11.15 18.67
N ASN A 67 -6.45 11.66 19.75
CA ASN A 67 -6.54 13.06 20.19
C ASN A 67 -5.11 13.60 20.35
N PRO A 68 -4.41 13.89 19.24
CA PRO A 68 -3.07 14.48 19.30
C PRO A 68 -3.15 15.83 20.01
N THR A 69 -2.05 16.26 20.62
CA THR A 69 -1.98 17.62 21.14
C THR A 69 -2.12 18.62 19.99
N TYR A 70 -2.44 19.88 20.30
CA TYR A 70 -2.52 20.93 19.28
C TYR A 70 -1.23 21.01 18.45
N GLU A 71 -0.08 20.97 19.12
CA GLU A 71 1.25 21.00 18.52
C GLU A 71 1.51 19.77 17.64
N ASP A 72 1.20 18.57 18.14
CA ASP A 72 1.36 17.33 17.36
C ASP A 72 0.46 17.34 16.11
N ASN A 73 -0.76 17.86 16.22
CA ASN A 73 -1.66 17.98 15.08
C ASN A 73 -1.13 18.98 14.04
N LEU A 74 -0.58 20.12 14.47
CA LEU A 74 0.10 21.05 13.56
C LEU A 74 1.28 20.36 12.86
N ARG A 75 2.08 19.59 13.61
CA ARG A 75 3.24 18.87 13.08
C ARG A 75 2.85 17.77 12.10
N LEU A 76 1.83 16.96 12.39
CA LEU A 76 1.30 15.94 11.49
C LEU A 76 0.78 16.55 10.19
N VAL A 77 0.08 17.69 10.26
CA VAL A 77 -0.40 18.41 9.07
C VAL A 77 0.77 18.97 8.26
N ALA A 78 1.77 19.57 8.91
CA ALA A 78 2.96 20.09 8.25
C ALA A 78 3.74 18.98 7.52
N LEU A 79 3.98 17.86 8.19
CA LEU A 79 4.67 16.69 7.61
C LEU A 79 3.89 16.15 6.41
N HIS A 80 2.56 16.03 6.51
CA HIS A 80 1.74 15.60 5.38
C HIS A 80 1.86 16.56 4.19
N LYS A 81 1.84 17.89 4.42
CA LYS A 81 2.04 18.86 3.33
C LYS A 81 3.43 18.78 2.72
N GLN A 82 4.47 18.55 3.53
CA GLN A 82 5.83 18.31 3.03
C GLN A 82 5.89 17.07 2.13
N ILE A 83 5.17 16.00 2.47
CA ILE A 83 5.14 14.75 1.70
C ILE A 83 4.41 14.92 0.37
N THR A 84 3.31 15.69 0.34
CA THR A 84 2.46 15.82 -0.85
C THR A 84 2.86 16.97 -1.77
N ILE A 85 3.29 18.10 -1.21
CA ILE A 85 3.59 19.33 -1.94
C ILE A 85 5.10 19.61 -1.95
N GLY A 86 5.82 19.22 -0.91
CA GLY A 86 7.24 19.56 -0.72
C GLY A 86 7.43 20.76 0.23
N PRO A 87 8.61 21.39 0.21
CA PRO A 87 8.93 22.57 1.01
C PRO A 87 7.92 23.70 0.82
N TYR A 88 7.70 24.50 1.86
CA TYR A 88 6.82 25.66 1.78
C TYR A 88 7.34 26.69 0.77
N ASP A 89 6.51 27.06 -0.21
CA ASP A 89 6.76 28.15 -1.15
C ASP A 89 5.73 29.28 -0.93
N PRO A 90 6.19 30.51 -0.59
CA PRO A 90 5.33 31.67 -0.45
C PRO A 90 4.54 32.04 -1.71
N ASN A 91 5.03 31.68 -2.90
CA ASN A 91 4.39 32.06 -4.17
C ASN A 91 3.17 31.19 -4.52
N THR A 92 3.14 29.96 -3.99
CA THR A 92 2.05 29.01 -4.26
C THR A 92 0.98 29.03 -3.18
N CYS A 93 1.24 29.69 -2.05
CA CYS A 93 0.35 29.73 -0.91
C CYS A 93 -0.33 31.10 -0.76
N PRO A 94 -1.67 31.17 -0.64
CA PRO A 94 -2.37 32.43 -0.44
C PRO A 94 -1.96 33.09 0.89
N GLU A 95 -2.11 34.42 0.92
CA GLU A 95 -1.85 35.19 2.12
C GLU A 95 -2.87 34.83 3.21
N ILE A 96 -2.37 34.44 4.39
CA ILE A 96 -3.17 34.12 5.56
C ILE A 96 -3.43 35.43 6.30
N GLY A 97 -4.72 35.75 6.45
CA GLY A 97 -5.15 36.96 7.12
C GLY A 97 -4.71 37.01 8.58
N PHE A 98 -4.55 38.23 9.10
CA PHE A 98 -4.09 38.47 10.48
C PHE A 98 -4.90 37.73 11.56
N PHE A 99 -6.21 37.63 11.39
CA PHE A 99 -7.11 36.95 12.34
C PHE A 99 -7.13 35.43 12.22
N ASP A 100 -6.53 34.84 11.18
CA ASP A 100 -6.43 33.39 11.03
C ASP A 100 -5.23 32.84 11.82
N VAL A 101 -5.37 32.84 13.15
CA VAL A 101 -4.34 32.36 14.08
C VAL A 101 -3.96 30.91 13.79
N LEU A 102 -4.96 30.05 13.52
CA LEU A 102 -4.73 28.64 13.21
C LEU A 102 -4.00 28.45 11.87
N GLY A 103 -4.36 29.22 10.85
CA GLY A 103 -3.66 29.22 9.56
C GLY A 103 -2.22 29.69 9.73
N ASN A 104 -1.99 30.73 10.51
CA ASN A 104 -0.65 31.24 10.80
C ASN A 104 0.23 30.18 11.49
N ASP A 105 -0.30 29.46 12.47
CA ASP A 105 0.44 28.41 13.17
C ASP A 105 0.75 27.21 12.26
N ARG A 106 -0.21 26.78 11.43
CA ARG A 106 0.04 25.73 10.42
C ARG A 106 1.13 26.13 9.43
N ARG A 107 1.10 27.39 8.97
CA ARG A 107 2.13 27.91 8.06
C ARG A 107 3.49 27.93 8.73
N LYS A 108 3.58 28.42 9.97
CA LYS A 108 4.84 28.46 10.73
C LYS A 108 5.42 27.05 10.92
N GLU A 109 4.59 26.07 11.26
CA GLU A 109 5.07 24.71 11.47
C GLU A 109 5.53 24.04 10.17
N TRP A 110 4.85 24.30 9.04
CA TRP A 110 5.32 23.82 7.74
C TRP A 110 6.61 24.51 7.28
N LEU A 111 6.71 25.83 7.45
CA LEU A 111 7.93 26.58 7.15
C LEU A 111 9.13 26.06 7.96
N ARG A 112 8.90 25.63 9.21
CA ARG A 112 9.93 25.05 10.09
C ARG A 112 10.52 23.74 9.56
N LEU A 113 9.82 23.02 8.68
CA LEU A 113 10.34 21.82 8.04
C LEU A 113 11.42 22.13 6.99
N GLY A 114 11.42 23.35 6.43
CA GLY A 114 12.42 23.77 5.44
C GLY A 114 12.51 22.83 4.24
N SER A 115 13.74 22.52 3.82
CA SER A 115 14.05 21.62 2.71
C SER A 115 14.11 20.14 3.11
N MET A 116 13.29 19.72 4.10
CA MET A 116 13.21 18.32 4.53
C MET A 116 12.82 17.39 3.37
N ALA A 117 13.54 16.27 3.23
CA ALA A 117 13.25 15.26 2.23
C ALA A 117 11.90 14.59 2.48
N LYS A 118 11.28 14.08 1.41
CA LYS A 118 9.96 13.45 1.48
C LYS A 118 9.99 12.20 2.36
N GLU A 119 11.04 11.40 2.24
CA GLU A 119 11.25 10.16 2.97
C GLU A 119 11.41 10.44 4.47
N ASP A 120 12.20 11.46 4.84
CA ASP A 120 12.35 11.91 6.23
C ASP A 120 11.01 12.39 6.81
N ALA A 121 10.23 13.13 6.03
CA ALA A 121 8.91 13.59 6.46
C ALA A 121 7.92 12.42 6.67
N MET A 122 7.97 11.38 5.83
CA MET A 122 7.20 10.15 6.03
C MET A 122 7.60 9.42 7.30
N GLU A 123 8.90 9.26 7.55
CA GLU A 123 9.42 8.62 8.75
C GLU A 123 9.01 9.37 10.02
N ASP A 124 9.16 10.69 10.04
CA ASP A 124 8.74 11.53 11.15
C ASP A 124 7.22 11.49 11.37
N PHE A 125 6.43 11.42 10.30
CA PHE A 125 4.97 11.29 10.38
C PHE A 125 4.58 9.99 11.09
N VAL A 126 5.19 8.86 10.68
CA VAL A 126 4.93 7.55 11.27
C VAL A 126 5.35 7.50 12.74
N LYS A 127 6.53 8.04 13.07
CA LYS A 127 7.03 8.10 14.45
C LYS A 127 6.12 8.92 15.35
N LEU A 128 5.72 10.11 14.89
CA LEU A 128 4.85 11.00 15.64
C LEU A 128 3.46 10.37 15.84
N LEU A 129 2.90 9.73 14.81
CA LEU A 129 1.63 9.02 14.91
C LEU A 129 1.70 7.90 15.96
N ASN A 130 2.79 7.13 15.95
CA ASN A 130 3.01 6.05 16.91
C ASN A 130 3.16 6.57 18.35
N SER A 131 3.80 7.74 18.55
CA SER A 131 3.88 8.35 19.88
C SER A 131 2.56 8.94 20.36
N CYS A 132 1.75 9.49 19.45
CA CYS A 132 0.44 10.04 19.79
C CYS A 132 -0.60 8.94 20.10
N CYS A 133 -0.40 7.71 19.58
CA CYS A 133 -1.34 6.62 19.80
C CYS A 133 -0.68 5.24 19.79
N SER A 134 -0.66 4.61 20.96
CA SER A 134 -0.12 3.25 21.14
C SER A 134 -0.90 2.17 20.41
N LEU A 135 -2.14 2.44 19.94
CA LEU A 135 -2.93 1.50 19.14
C LEU A 135 -2.43 1.40 17.69
N PHE A 136 -1.58 2.32 17.25
CA PHE A 136 -0.99 2.25 15.92
C PHE A 136 -0.10 1.01 15.77
N ALA A 137 0.70 0.67 16.78
CA ALA A 137 1.59 -0.48 16.68
C ALA A 137 0.87 -1.84 16.52
N PRO A 138 -0.16 -2.15 17.35
CA PRO A 138 -1.03 -3.30 17.13
C PRO A 138 -1.78 -3.28 15.79
N TYR A 139 -2.20 -2.10 15.33
CA TYR A 139 -2.87 -1.95 14.03
C TYR A 139 -1.97 -2.37 12.87
N VAL A 140 -0.72 -1.89 12.83
CA VAL A 140 0.25 -2.27 11.80
C VAL A 140 0.58 -3.76 11.89
N THR A 141 0.73 -4.29 13.10
CA THR A 141 1.00 -5.72 13.32
C THR A 141 -0.13 -6.60 12.78
N SER A 142 -1.38 -6.21 13.01
CA SER A 142 -2.56 -6.93 12.52
C SER A 142 -2.61 -6.94 10.99
N HIS A 143 -2.33 -5.80 10.35
CA HIS A 143 -2.27 -5.71 8.88
C HIS A 143 -1.13 -6.56 8.30
N LYS A 144 -0.01 -6.68 9.01
CA LYS A 144 1.10 -7.55 8.59
C LYS A 144 0.66 -9.02 8.56
N ILE A 145 0.01 -9.48 9.63
CA ILE A 145 -0.50 -10.84 9.74
C ILE A 145 -1.53 -11.11 8.63
N GLU A 146 -2.47 -10.19 8.42
CA GLU A 146 -3.49 -10.32 7.37
C GLU A 146 -2.87 -10.43 5.96
N LYS A 147 -1.87 -9.59 5.65
CA LYS A 147 -1.13 -9.64 4.38
C LYS A 147 -0.46 -11.01 4.19
N GLU A 148 0.28 -11.47 5.19
CA GLU A 148 0.97 -12.77 5.14
C GLU A 148 0.00 -13.96 5.01
N GLU A 149 -1.16 -13.91 5.69
CA GLU A 149 -2.18 -14.95 5.61
C GLU A 149 -2.86 -14.97 4.24
N GLN A 150 -3.15 -13.80 3.68
CA GLN A 150 -3.74 -13.68 2.35
C GLN A 150 -2.79 -14.20 1.26
N GLU A 151 -1.49 -13.91 1.35
CA GLU A 151 -0.47 -14.44 0.44
C GLU A 151 -0.36 -15.98 0.56
N LYS A 152 -0.33 -16.51 1.78
CA LYS A 152 -0.32 -17.98 2.02
C LYS A 152 -1.58 -18.65 1.48
N ARG A 153 -2.74 -18.00 1.60
CA ARG A 153 -4.01 -18.52 1.06
C ARG A 153 -3.96 -18.59 -0.47
N ARG A 154 -3.53 -17.51 -1.14
CA ARG A 154 -3.39 -17.48 -2.61
C ARG A 154 -2.43 -18.56 -3.12
N CYS A 155 -1.28 -18.73 -2.47
CA CYS A 155 -0.31 -19.75 -2.85
C CYS A 155 -0.87 -21.18 -2.69
N ARG A 156 -1.64 -21.45 -1.62
CA ARG A 156 -2.30 -22.75 -1.42
C ARG A 156 -3.37 -23.03 -2.47
N GLU A 157 -4.23 -22.04 -2.75
CA GLU A 157 -5.28 -22.16 -3.77
C GLU A 157 -4.68 -22.40 -5.17
N GLU A 158 -3.57 -21.73 -5.51
CA GLU A 158 -2.86 -21.94 -6.76
C GLU A 158 -2.21 -23.32 -6.85
N GLN A 159 -1.55 -23.78 -5.79
CA GLN A 159 -0.98 -25.13 -5.73
C GLN A 159 -2.06 -26.22 -5.85
N GLU A 160 -3.20 -26.05 -5.21
CA GLU A 160 -4.32 -26.99 -5.31
C GLU A 160 -4.89 -27.02 -6.73
N ARG A 161 -5.06 -25.84 -7.36
CA ARG A 161 -5.47 -25.74 -8.77
C ARG A 161 -4.50 -26.46 -9.70
N GLN A 162 -3.19 -26.28 -9.50
CA GLN A 162 -2.17 -26.96 -10.31
C GLN A 162 -2.22 -28.49 -10.14
N ARG A 163 -2.43 -28.98 -8.91
CA ARG A 163 -2.56 -30.42 -8.63
C ARG A 163 -3.80 -31.02 -9.29
N LEU A 164 -4.94 -30.35 -9.19
CA LEU A 164 -6.18 -30.79 -9.85
C LEU A 164 -6.06 -30.80 -11.37
N GLU A 165 -5.41 -29.78 -11.94
CA GLU A 165 -5.17 -29.70 -13.39
C GLU A 165 -4.22 -30.82 -13.86
N GLU A 166 -3.16 -31.13 -13.10
CA GLU A 166 -2.27 -32.25 -13.40
C GLU A 166 -3.00 -33.60 -13.30
N GLU A 167 -3.81 -33.78 -12.26
CA GLU A 167 -4.59 -35.00 -12.08
C GLU A 167 -5.62 -35.18 -13.21
N ALA A 168 -6.31 -34.11 -13.61
CA ALA A 168 -7.23 -34.13 -14.75
C ALA A 168 -6.50 -34.51 -16.05
N ARG A 169 -5.32 -33.92 -16.32
CA ARG A 169 -4.49 -34.31 -17.47
C ARG A 169 -4.10 -35.78 -17.46
N ARG A 170 -3.74 -36.32 -16.30
CA ARG A 170 -3.40 -37.76 -16.15
C ARG A 170 -4.60 -38.65 -16.43
N ARG A 171 -5.78 -38.31 -15.90
CA ARG A 171 -7.03 -39.05 -16.13
C ARG A 171 -7.43 -39.04 -17.60
N GLU A 172 -7.37 -37.88 -18.26
CA GLU A 172 -7.65 -37.76 -19.70
C GLU A 172 -6.65 -38.54 -20.55
N ALA A 173 -5.37 -38.52 -20.20
CA ALA A 173 -4.36 -39.31 -20.91
C ALA A 173 -4.61 -40.82 -20.77
N GLU A 174 -4.97 -41.29 -19.58
CA GLU A 174 -5.32 -42.68 -19.34
C GLU A 174 -6.59 -43.08 -20.10
N GLU A 175 -7.63 -42.23 -20.09
CA GLU A 175 -8.86 -42.48 -20.83
C GLU A 175 -8.63 -42.54 -22.36
N ARG A 176 -7.76 -41.66 -22.89
CA ARG A 176 -7.32 -41.71 -24.29
C ARG A 176 -6.63 -43.04 -24.61
N ARG A 177 -5.70 -43.50 -23.75
CA ARG A 177 -5.01 -44.78 -23.93
C ARG A 177 -5.98 -45.97 -23.93
N ILE A 178 -6.94 -46.01 -23.02
CA ILE A 178 -7.94 -47.08 -22.95
C ILE A 178 -8.80 -47.10 -24.22
N LYS A 179 -9.27 -45.93 -24.67
CA LYS A 179 -10.05 -45.80 -25.91
C LYS A 179 -9.28 -46.27 -27.14
N GLU A 180 -8.01 -45.90 -27.26
CA GLU A 180 -7.13 -46.36 -28.35
C GLU A 180 -6.91 -47.88 -28.33
N GLU A 181 -6.71 -48.47 -27.15
CA GLU A 181 -6.55 -49.92 -27.01
C GLU A 181 -7.84 -50.67 -27.35
N GLU A 182 -9.00 -50.19 -26.88
CA GLU A 182 -10.30 -50.77 -27.21
C GLU A 182 -10.58 -50.71 -28.72
N GLN A 183 -10.26 -49.58 -29.36
CA GLN A 183 -10.42 -49.43 -30.80
C GLN A 183 -9.54 -50.42 -31.56
N ARG A 184 -8.26 -50.57 -31.17
CA ARG A 184 -7.36 -51.56 -31.76
C ARG A 184 -7.89 -52.99 -31.63
N ARG A 185 -8.45 -53.35 -30.47
CA ARG A 185 -9.05 -54.68 -30.26
C ARG A 185 -10.27 -54.91 -31.15
N LYS A 186 -11.11 -53.90 -31.34
CA LYS A 186 -12.27 -53.96 -32.25
C LYS A 186 -11.83 -54.12 -33.71
N ASP A 187 -10.84 -53.34 -34.14
CA ASP A 187 -10.31 -53.40 -35.50
C ASP A 187 -9.68 -54.77 -35.80
N GLU A 188 -8.95 -55.34 -34.84
CA GLU A 188 -8.38 -56.68 -34.96
C GLU A 188 -9.46 -57.78 -35.02
N ALA A 189 -10.47 -57.72 -34.16
CA ALA A 189 -11.59 -58.65 -34.18
C ALA A 189 -12.37 -58.59 -35.51
N ALA A 190 -12.59 -57.39 -36.04
CA ALA A 190 -13.24 -57.19 -37.34
C ALA A 190 -12.43 -57.81 -38.49
N ARG A 191 -11.10 -57.66 -38.48
CA ARG A 191 -10.21 -58.28 -39.49
C ARG A 191 -10.31 -59.81 -39.46
N LEU A 192 -10.22 -60.43 -38.28
CA LEU A 192 -10.34 -61.88 -38.12
C LEU A 192 -11.70 -62.41 -38.56
N GLN A 193 -12.78 -61.66 -38.31
CA GLN A 193 -14.12 -62.05 -38.72
C GLN A 193 -14.31 -62.01 -40.24
N ILE A 194 -13.73 -61.02 -40.92
CA ILE A 194 -13.71 -60.93 -42.39
C ILE A 194 -12.90 -62.10 -42.98
N GLU A 195 -11.76 -62.44 -42.39
CA GLU A 195 -10.93 -63.56 -42.84
C GLU A 195 -11.65 -64.91 -42.71
N ARG A 196 -12.45 -65.10 -41.65
CA ARG A 196 -13.24 -66.32 -41.44
C ARG A 196 -14.39 -66.50 -42.44
N GLN A 197 -14.83 -65.43 -43.09
CA GLN A 197 -15.93 -65.46 -44.08
C GLN A 197 -15.46 -65.57 -45.53
N LYS A 198 -14.13 -65.62 -45.77
CA LYS A 198 -13.52 -65.91 -47.07
C LYS A 198 -13.13 -67.37 -47.17
#